data_AF-A0A7X7IBH4-F1
#
_entry.id   AF-A0A7X7IBH4-F1
#
_cell.length_a   1.000
_cell.length_b   1.000
_cell.length_c   1.000
_cell.angle_alpha   90.00
_cell.angle_beta   90.00
_cell.angle_gamma   90.00
#
_symmetry.space_group_name_H-M   'P 1'
#
loop_
_entity.id
_entity.type
_entity.pdbx_description
1 polymer ?
#
loop_
_entity_poly.entity_id
_entity_poly.type
_entity_poly.pdbx_seq_one_letter_code
_entity_poly.pdbx_strand_id
1 'polypeptide(L)'
;MVVEFRTMRAGDLPAVRAIEEASFESPWTDEMIRAEQADPLGWSTVAVDGEQGLVGFLFARRYPDVWHLMDVAVAQSHRRRGLGTTLVRDLVATAEASAKGVLLEVRSNNAPAVALYEGQGFRVLGVRKRYYPDTGDDALVMAREYAGAPGSFHGAHGVTRPLLAIESSCDDSAAAVLTPEGQVLSSVTHSQDAIHERYGGVVPEVASRAHVERMTAVVREALHQAGCEVKDLGAVAVTVGPGLIGALLMGVQTAKAIAWSRRLPLLPVNHIHGHLAAAWLADPAMPLPAVTLVASGGHTLLIRVDDRITFTLLGQTLDDAAGEAFDKGARLLGLGYPGGRELDELAKTGNADAFSFPIGLKRSERPDFSFSGVKTALYYLLRDMTPDERAANAADVAASYRRAIVEALVDKALQAAEEQGAEALAVTGGVAANSLLRERLVEAGSKAGFHVVVPPLAYCTDNAAMIGAAALAGPRLDYPRYLGVDATASLPLGQWYPVSLGAGSPII
;
A
#
# COMPACT_ATOMS: atom_id res chain seq x y z
N MET A 1 41.88 -18.88 -26.20
CA MET A 1 40.61 -19.56 -26.55
C MET A 1 39.60 -18.51 -26.89
N VAL A 2 39.03 -18.58 -28.09
CA VAL A 2 37.95 -17.69 -28.52
C VAL A 2 36.66 -18.34 -28.04
N VAL A 3 36.01 -17.74 -27.04
CA VAL A 3 34.69 -18.17 -26.57
C VAL A 3 33.66 -17.25 -27.21
N GLU A 4 32.73 -17.83 -27.96
CA GLU A 4 31.63 -17.14 -28.62
C GLU A 4 30.43 -17.05 -27.67
N PHE A 5 29.78 -15.87 -27.60
CA PHE A 5 28.53 -15.67 -26.87
C PHE A 5 27.40 -15.52 -27.88
N ARG A 6 26.36 -16.34 -27.76
CA ARG A 6 25.23 -16.34 -28.69
C ARG A 6 23.93 -16.75 -28.01
N THR A 7 22.80 -16.48 -28.64
CA THR A 7 21.50 -16.98 -28.19
C THR A 7 21.48 -18.50 -28.13
N MET A 8 20.82 -19.05 -27.10
CA MET A 8 20.61 -20.49 -26.97
C MET A 8 19.71 -21.02 -28.09
N ARG A 9 20.07 -22.15 -28.68
CA ARG A 9 19.31 -22.88 -29.69
C ARG A 9 18.71 -24.14 -29.07
N ALA A 10 17.67 -24.70 -29.67
CA ALA A 10 17.05 -25.94 -29.17
C ALA A 10 18.04 -27.11 -29.05
N GLY A 11 19.05 -27.18 -29.94
CA GLY A 11 20.10 -28.20 -29.90
C GLY A 11 21.11 -28.05 -28.77
N ASP A 12 21.14 -26.91 -28.06
CA ASP A 12 22.06 -26.67 -26.94
C ASP A 12 21.58 -27.28 -25.63
N LEU A 13 20.29 -27.65 -25.54
CA LEU A 13 19.66 -28.12 -24.31
C LEU A 13 20.45 -29.23 -23.59
N PRO A 14 20.94 -30.30 -24.28
CA PRO A 14 21.70 -31.34 -23.59
C PRO A 14 22.95 -30.83 -22.89
N ALA A 15 23.65 -29.85 -23.48
CA ALA A 15 24.85 -29.27 -22.90
C ALA A 15 24.55 -28.28 -21.77
N VAL A 16 23.48 -27.48 -21.92
CA VAL A 16 22.99 -26.62 -20.83
C VAL A 16 22.62 -27.46 -19.62
N ARG A 17 21.86 -28.55 -19.81
CA ARG A 17 21.47 -29.47 -18.74
C ARG A 17 22.67 -30.09 -18.03
N ALA A 18 23.70 -30.51 -18.78
CA ALA A 18 24.90 -31.08 -18.19
C ALA A 18 25.65 -30.07 -17.30
N ILE A 19 25.66 -28.78 -17.67
CA ILE A 19 26.26 -27.73 -16.83
C ILE A 19 25.37 -27.42 -15.63
N GLU A 20 24.06 -27.40 -15.80
CA GLU A 20 23.04 -27.16 -14.77
C GLU A 20 23.14 -28.21 -13.66
N GLU A 21 23.07 -29.50 -14.02
CA GLU A 21 23.21 -30.64 -13.10
C GLU A 21 24.54 -30.63 -12.35
N ALA A 22 25.62 -30.15 -12.98
CA ALA A 22 26.93 -30.04 -12.35
C ALA A 22 27.13 -28.77 -11.51
N SER A 23 26.23 -27.79 -11.59
CA SER A 23 26.40 -26.47 -10.97
C SER A 23 25.49 -26.25 -9.77
N PHE A 24 24.34 -26.91 -9.70
CA PHE A 24 23.32 -26.68 -8.68
C PHE A 24 22.88 -27.97 -7.99
N GLU A 25 22.56 -27.85 -6.69
CA GLU A 25 22.03 -28.98 -5.90
C GLU A 25 20.60 -29.35 -6.33
N SER A 26 19.82 -28.35 -6.76
CA SER A 26 18.46 -28.51 -7.31
C SER A 26 18.41 -27.93 -8.73
N PRO A 27 18.92 -28.67 -9.73
CA PRO A 27 18.97 -28.20 -11.11
C PRO A 27 17.58 -28.05 -11.73
N TRP A 28 17.44 -27.10 -12.65
CA TRP A 28 16.25 -26.97 -13.49
C TRP A 28 16.02 -28.23 -14.34
N THR A 29 14.75 -28.61 -14.48
CA THR A 29 14.37 -29.72 -15.36
C THR A 29 14.40 -29.32 -16.83
N ASP A 30 14.47 -30.30 -17.73
CA ASP A 30 14.35 -30.07 -19.17
C ASP A 30 13.08 -29.29 -19.55
N GLU A 31 11.99 -29.51 -18.81
CA GLU A 31 10.73 -28.80 -19.00
C GLU A 31 10.85 -27.32 -18.62
N MET A 32 11.48 -27.02 -17.48
CA MET A 32 11.71 -25.64 -17.03
C MET A 32 12.60 -24.87 -18.00
N ILE A 33 13.71 -25.48 -18.43
CA ILE A 33 14.64 -24.85 -19.39
C ILE A 33 13.93 -24.58 -20.72
N ARG A 34 13.13 -25.53 -21.22
CA ARG A 34 12.34 -25.34 -22.45
C ARG A 34 11.26 -24.28 -22.29
N ALA A 35 10.60 -24.22 -21.13
CA ALA A 35 9.58 -23.21 -20.86
C ALA A 35 10.19 -21.80 -20.88
N GLU A 36 11.33 -21.60 -20.23
CA GLU A 36 12.04 -20.32 -20.27
C GLU A 36 12.58 -19.98 -21.67
N GLN A 37 13.06 -20.96 -22.43
CA GLN A 37 13.50 -20.75 -23.81
C GLN A 37 12.34 -20.39 -24.76
N ALA A 38 11.15 -20.94 -24.53
CA ALA A 38 9.96 -20.70 -25.36
C ALA A 38 9.19 -19.43 -24.97
N ASP A 39 9.49 -18.82 -23.83
CA ASP A 39 8.85 -17.60 -23.35
C ASP A 39 9.16 -16.42 -24.29
N PRO A 40 8.15 -15.72 -24.85
CA PRO A 40 8.36 -14.55 -25.71
C PRO A 40 9.10 -13.39 -25.04
N LEU A 41 9.15 -13.36 -23.71
CA LEU A 41 9.89 -12.39 -22.89
C LEU A 41 11.16 -12.99 -22.28
N GLY A 42 11.43 -14.28 -22.56
CA GLY A 42 12.64 -14.97 -22.15
C GLY A 42 13.86 -14.55 -22.97
N TRP A 43 15.01 -14.54 -22.33
CA TRP A 43 16.31 -14.30 -22.95
C TRP A 43 17.29 -15.35 -22.46
N SER A 44 17.91 -16.05 -23.41
CA SER A 44 18.85 -17.13 -23.13
C SER A 44 20.13 -16.93 -23.93
N THR A 45 21.25 -16.83 -23.24
CA THR A 45 22.58 -16.66 -23.84
C THR A 45 23.49 -17.80 -23.42
N VAL A 46 24.27 -18.33 -24.35
CA VAL A 46 25.25 -19.41 -24.11
C VAL A 46 26.65 -18.96 -24.48
N ALA A 47 27.64 -19.47 -23.75
CA ALA A 47 29.06 -19.31 -24.03
C ALA A 47 29.59 -20.61 -24.65
N VAL A 48 30.21 -20.53 -25.83
CA VAL A 48 30.68 -21.67 -26.61
C VAL A 48 32.17 -21.55 -26.89
N ASP A 49 32.94 -22.50 -26.37
CA ASP A 49 34.34 -22.68 -26.69
C ASP A 49 34.48 -23.50 -27.99
N GLY A 50 35.33 -23.05 -28.92
CA GLY A 50 35.48 -23.69 -30.23
C GLY A 50 36.01 -25.13 -30.19
N GLU A 51 36.69 -25.53 -29.11
CA GLU A 51 37.20 -26.90 -28.93
C GLU A 51 36.33 -27.72 -27.96
N GLN A 52 35.79 -27.09 -26.92
CA GLN A 52 35.09 -27.78 -25.83
C GLN A 52 33.56 -27.68 -25.88
N GLY A 53 33.01 -26.94 -26.84
CA GLY A 53 31.58 -26.76 -27.00
C GLY A 53 30.99 -25.77 -26.00
N LEU A 54 29.73 -25.95 -25.62
CA LEU A 54 29.03 -25.04 -24.70
C LEU A 54 29.61 -25.17 -23.29
N VAL A 55 30.06 -24.04 -22.72
CA VAL A 55 30.80 -23.95 -21.45
C VAL A 55 30.14 -23.01 -20.43
N GLY A 56 29.03 -22.38 -20.77
CA GLY A 56 28.21 -21.62 -19.83
C GLY A 56 26.90 -21.14 -20.45
N PHE A 57 25.97 -20.70 -19.61
CA PHE A 57 24.69 -20.17 -20.03
C PHE A 57 24.15 -19.15 -19.03
N LEU A 58 23.17 -18.36 -19.46
CA LEU A 58 22.38 -17.44 -18.65
C LEU A 58 20.95 -17.43 -19.17
N PHE A 59 19.99 -17.47 -18.24
CA PHE A 59 18.57 -17.23 -18.46
C PHE A 59 18.12 -15.97 -17.73
N ALA A 60 17.39 -15.13 -18.44
CA ALA A 60 16.72 -13.98 -17.87
C ALA A 60 15.31 -13.83 -18.47
N ARG A 61 14.40 -13.22 -17.71
CA ARG A 61 13.06 -12.88 -18.19
C ARG A 61 12.87 -11.38 -18.13
N ARG A 62 12.26 -10.83 -19.18
CA ARG A 62 11.86 -9.43 -19.22
C ARG A 62 10.49 -9.24 -18.60
N TYR A 63 10.40 -8.35 -17.62
CA TYR A 63 9.16 -7.74 -17.16
C TYR A 63 9.06 -6.31 -17.72
N PRO A 64 7.90 -5.64 -17.64
CA PRO A 64 7.69 -4.33 -18.27
C PRO A 64 8.76 -3.27 -17.94
N ASP A 65 9.33 -3.29 -16.73
CA ASP A 65 10.29 -2.29 -16.24
C ASP A 65 11.62 -2.85 -15.75
N VAL A 66 11.78 -4.17 -15.68
CA VAL A 66 12.95 -4.81 -15.07
C VAL A 66 13.25 -6.12 -15.80
N TRP A 67 14.53 -6.45 -15.86
CA TRP A 67 14.96 -7.80 -16.23
C TRP A 67 15.20 -8.61 -14.97
N HIS A 68 14.71 -9.84 -14.93
CA HIS A 68 15.00 -10.77 -13.85
C HIS A 68 16.03 -11.77 -14.34
N LEU A 69 17.23 -11.75 -13.77
CA LEU A 69 18.22 -12.81 -13.98
C LEU A 69 17.71 -14.04 -13.22
N MET A 70 17.30 -15.05 -13.96
CA MET A 70 16.70 -16.25 -13.40
C MET A 70 17.73 -17.29 -13.02
N ASP A 71 18.72 -17.48 -13.91
CA ASP A 71 19.75 -18.49 -13.72
C ASP A 71 21.02 -18.18 -14.53
N VAL A 72 22.18 -18.59 -14.02
CA VAL A 72 23.48 -18.44 -14.68
C VAL A 72 24.49 -19.46 -14.16
N ALA A 73 25.13 -20.18 -15.09
CA ALA A 73 26.19 -21.12 -14.73
C ALA A 73 27.33 -21.17 -15.77
N VAL A 74 28.50 -21.58 -15.28
CA VAL A 74 29.69 -21.82 -16.09
C VAL A 74 30.27 -23.18 -15.71
N ALA A 75 30.58 -23.99 -16.71
CA ALA A 75 31.19 -25.31 -16.56
C ALA A 75 32.42 -25.23 -15.66
N GLN A 76 32.58 -26.20 -14.74
CA GLN A 76 33.62 -26.17 -13.71
C GLN A 76 35.03 -25.98 -14.28
N SER A 77 35.34 -26.59 -15.43
CA SER A 77 36.61 -26.47 -16.16
C SER A 77 36.90 -25.06 -16.71
N HIS A 78 35.90 -24.19 -16.78
CA HIS A 78 35.99 -22.84 -17.35
C HIS A 78 35.65 -21.72 -16.35
N ARG A 79 35.39 -22.06 -15.08
CA ARG A 79 35.17 -21.07 -14.01
C ARG A 79 36.45 -20.23 -13.79
N ARG A 80 36.26 -19.05 -13.21
CA ARG A 80 37.34 -18.06 -12.91
C ARG A 80 38.10 -17.53 -14.15
N ARG A 81 37.56 -17.72 -15.35
CA ARG A 81 38.07 -17.14 -16.62
C ARG A 81 37.29 -15.91 -17.10
N GLY A 82 36.41 -15.37 -16.25
CA GLY A 82 35.59 -14.19 -16.57
C GLY A 82 34.31 -14.47 -17.37
N LEU A 83 33.99 -15.73 -17.72
CA LEU A 83 32.81 -16.06 -18.54
C LEU A 83 31.49 -15.66 -17.88
N GLY A 84 31.31 -15.93 -16.58
CA GLY A 84 30.11 -15.51 -15.85
C GLY A 84 29.97 -13.99 -15.78
N THR A 85 31.09 -13.27 -15.65
CA THR A 85 31.13 -11.81 -15.74
C THR A 85 30.70 -11.35 -17.13
N THR A 86 31.15 -11.98 -18.20
CA THR A 86 30.72 -11.61 -19.56
C THR A 86 29.21 -11.86 -19.76
N LEU A 87 28.70 -13.04 -19.36
CA LEU A 87 27.26 -13.36 -19.45
C LEU A 87 26.39 -12.32 -18.74
N VAL A 88 26.71 -11.98 -17.49
CA VAL A 88 25.94 -10.98 -16.72
C VAL A 88 26.11 -9.58 -17.31
N ARG A 89 27.31 -9.24 -17.82
CA ARG A 89 27.53 -7.94 -18.47
C ARG A 89 26.69 -7.79 -19.73
N ASP A 90 26.56 -8.85 -20.53
CA ASP A 90 25.76 -8.84 -21.76
C ASP A 90 24.26 -8.69 -21.46
N LEU A 91 23.76 -9.39 -20.43
CA LEU A 91 22.41 -9.17 -19.91
C LEU A 91 22.22 -7.72 -19.47
N VAL A 92 23.15 -7.19 -18.68
CA VAL A 92 23.09 -5.81 -18.19
C VAL A 92 23.05 -4.83 -19.37
N ALA A 93 23.94 -4.95 -20.35
CA ALA A 93 23.97 -4.07 -21.51
C ALA A 93 22.65 -4.12 -22.30
N THR A 94 22.06 -5.32 -22.42
CA THR A 94 20.74 -5.52 -23.05
C THR A 94 19.62 -4.86 -22.24
N ALA A 95 19.68 -4.99 -20.91
CA ALA A 95 18.70 -4.43 -19.99
C ALA A 95 18.80 -2.91 -19.89
N GLU A 96 20.00 -2.33 -19.97
CA GLU A 96 20.23 -0.88 -19.93
C GLU A 96 19.54 -0.16 -21.09
N ALA A 97 19.50 -0.79 -22.26
CA ALA A 97 18.81 -0.26 -23.43
C ALA A 97 17.26 -0.38 -23.35
N SER A 98 16.72 -1.15 -22.40
CA SER A 98 15.33 -1.64 -22.51
C SER A 98 14.53 -1.69 -21.20
N ALA A 99 15.14 -1.41 -20.05
CA ALA A 99 14.51 -1.50 -18.74
C ALA A 99 15.18 -0.57 -17.73
N LYS A 100 14.65 -0.51 -16.51
CA LYS A 100 15.16 0.33 -15.42
C LYS A 100 16.31 -0.30 -14.64
N GLY A 101 16.44 -1.62 -14.73
CA GLY A 101 17.46 -2.36 -14.01
C GLY A 101 17.36 -3.86 -14.23
N VAL A 102 18.20 -4.59 -13.52
CA VAL A 102 18.19 -6.04 -13.42
C VAL A 102 18.01 -6.43 -11.95
N LEU A 103 17.11 -7.37 -11.67
CA LEU A 103 16.87 -7.94 -10.36
C LEU A 103 17.25 -9.43 -10.35
N LEU A 104 17.66 -9.94 -9.20
CA LEU A 104 17.97 -11.35 -9.00
C LEU A 104 17.79 -11.76 -7.54
N GLU A 105 17.61 -13.06 -7.33
CA GLU A 105 17.78 -13.72 -6.05
C GLU A 105 19.03 -14.59 -6.08
N VAL A 106 19.86 -14.47 -5.04
CA VAL A 106 21.04 -15.31 -4.86
C VAL A 106 21.06 -15.86 -3.44
N ARG A 107 21.45 -17.12 -3.28
CA ARG A 107 21.67 -17.72 -1.95
C ARG A 107 22.61 -16.85 -1.13
N SER A 108 22.18 -16.51 0.09
CA SER A 108 22.95 -15.68 1.01
C SER A 108 24.32 -16.26 1.37
N ASN A 109 24.49 -17.58 1.30
CA ASN A 109 25.74 -18.29 1.51
C ASN A 109 26.62 -18.45 0.24
N ASN A 110 26.15 -18.02 -0.94
CA ASN A 110 26.90 -18.13 -2.20
C ASN A 110 27.82 -16.91 -2.44
N ALA A 111 28.85 -16.79 -1.59
CA ALA A 111 29.80 -15.68 -1.64
C ALA A 111 30.44 -15.44 -3.04
N PRO A 112 30.80 -16.48 -3.83
CA PRO A 112 31.33 -16.26 -5.18
C PRO A 112 30.34 -15.60 -6.14
N ALA A 113 29.05 -15.96 -6.09
CA ALA A 113 28.01 -15.36 -6.93
C ALA A 113 27.68 -13.93 -6.47
N VAL A 114 27.56 -13.71 -5.15
CA VAL A 114 27.35 -12.37 -4.58
C VAL A 114 28.46 -11.42 -5.02
N ALA A 115 29.73 -11.82 -4.87
CA ALA A 115 30.87 -10.99 -5.30
C ALA A 115 30.88 -10.72 -6.82
N LEU A 116 30.41 -11.67 -7.64
CA LEU A 116 30.25 -11.46 -9.08
C LEU A 116 29.20 -10.37 -9.38
N TYR A 117 28.06 -10.41 -8.68
CA TYR A 117 26.99 -9.42 -8.85
C TYR A 117 27.40 -8.04 -8.32
N GLU A 118 28.00 -7.96 -7.13
CA GLU A 118 28.54 -6.70 -6.58
C GLU A 118 29.58 -6.07 -7.50
N GLY A 119 30.51 -6.87 -8.04
CA GLY A 119 31.50 -6.41 -9.02
C GLY A 119 30.89 -5.91 -10.33
N GLN A 120 29.63 -6.26 -10.60
CA GLN A 120 28.83 -5.78 -11.71
C GLN A 120 27.86 -4.68 -11.29
N GLY A 121 28.00 -4.08 -10.10
CA GLY A 121 27.18 -2.95 -9.66
C GLY A 121 25.79 -3.31 -9.13
N PHE A 122 25.51 -4.58 -8.87
CA PHE A 122 24.32 -4.97 -8.12
C PHE A 122 24.49 -4.65 -6.63
N ARG A 123 23.40 -4.29 -5.96
CA ARG A 123 23.34 -4.02 -4.52
C ARG A 123 22.25 -4.87 -3.88
N VAL A 124 22.44 -5.25 -2.62
CA VAL A 124 21.41 -5.95 -1.85
C VAL A 124 20.26 -4.99 -1.52
N LEU A 125 19.04 -5.37 -1.89
CA LEU A 125 17.80 -4.65 -1.55
C LEU A 125 17.12 -5.22 -0.31
N GLY A 126 17.29 -6.50 -0.03
CA GLY A 126 16.65 -7.17 1.09
C GLY A 126 16.95 -8.66 1.15
N VAL A 127 16.35 -9.33 2.12
CA VAL A 127 16.54 -10.76 2.36
C VAL A 127 15.19 -11.47 2.39
N ARG A 128 15.01 -12.48 1.53
CA ARG A 128 13.87 -13.41 1.61
C ARG A 128 14.25 -14.60 2.46
N LYS A 129 13.58 -14.74 3.60
CA LYS A 129 13.83 -15.83 4.55
C LYS A 129 13.36 -17.17 4.00
N ARG A 130 14.20 -18.21 4.11
CA ARG A 130 13.90 -19.59 3.69
C ARG A 130 13.35 -19.68 2.26
N TYR A 131 13.96 -18.95 1.33
CA TYR A 131 13.49 -18.83 -0.05
C TYR A 131 13.76 -20.10 -0.87
N TYR A 132 14.91 -20.73 -0.67
CA TYR A 132 15.29 -21.93 -1.41
C TYR A 132 14.74 -23.19 -0.72
N PRO A 133 13.73 -23.86 -1.29
CA PRO A 133 12.99 -24.93 -0.60
C PRO A 133 13.81 -26.21 -0.41
N ASP A 134 14.88 -26.40 -1.17
CA ASP A 134 15.74 -27.57 -1.13
C ASP A 134 16.64 -27.64 0.13
N THR A 135 17.03 -26.49 0.64
CA THR A 135 18.06 -26.31 1.68
C THR A 135 17.55 -25.47 2.84
N GLY A 136 16.49 -24.69 2.64
CA GLY A 136 15.98 -23.71 3.59
C GLY A 136 16.78 -22.42 3.66
N ASP A 137 17.72 -22.20 2.74
CA ASP A 137 18.57 -21.02 2.72
C ASP A 137 17.79 -19.73 2.43
N ASP A 138 18.26 -18.63 3.03
CA ASP A 138 17.80 -17.28 2.72
C ASP A 138 18.34 -16.82 1.35
N ALA A 139 17.53 -16.07 0.61
CA ALA A 139 17.97 -15.39 -0.62
C ALA A 139 18.22 -13.90 -0.35
N LEU A 140 19.37 -13.41 -0.81
CA LEU A 140 19.58 -11.98 -1.01
C LEU A 140 18.87 -11.57 -2.29
N VAL A 141 17.98 -10.59 -2.18
CA VAL A 141 17.41 -9.91 -3.35
C VAL A 141 18.39 -8.82 -3.73
N MET A 142 18.98 -8.89 -4.93
CA MET A 142 19.93 -7.90 -5.42
C MET A 142 19.40 -7.21 -6.67
N ALA A 143 19.73 -5.94 -6.85
CA ALA A 143 19.39 -5.19 -8.05
C ALA A 143 20.52 -4.28 -8.53
N ARG A 144 20.63 -4.14 -9.85
CA ARG A 144 21.43 -3.10 -10.52
C ARG A 144 20.49 -2.15 -11.23
N GLU A 145 20.52 -0.88 -10.87
CA GLU A 145 19.71 0.18 -11.46
C GLU A 145 20.52 0.95 -12.52
N TYR A 146 19.84 1.43 -13.57
CA TYR A 146 20.45 2.28 -14.60
C TYR A 146 20.16 3.75 -14.32
N ALA A 147 21.22 4.56 -14.30
CA ALA A 147 21.11 6.00 -14.05
C ALA A 147 20.30 6.67 -15.16
N GLY A 148 19.27 7.43 -14.78
CA GLY A 148 18.37 8.12 -15.72
C GLY A 148 17.11 7.34 -16.10
N ALA A 149 16.95 6.09 -15.64
CA ALA A 149 15.68 5.38 -15.71
C ALA A 149 14.72 5.86 -14.59
N PRO A 150 13.48 6.27 -14.88
CA PRO A 150 12.57 6.78 -13.86
C PRO A 150 12.09 5.67 -12.90
N GLY A 151 12.59 5.69 -11.66
CA GLY A 151 12.15 4.85 -10.54
C GLY A 151 13.27 3.97 -9.96
N SER A 152 13.88 4.41 -8.85
CA SER A 152 14.72 3.59 -7.95
C SER A 152 13.86 2.68 -7.08
N PHE A 153 14.40 1.54 -6.66
CA PHE A 153 13.79 0.64 -5.66
C PHE A 153 13.86 1.20 -4.23
N HIS A 154 14.49 2.36 -4.04
CA HIS A 154 14.48 3.12 -2.78
C HIS A 154 13.59 4.36 -2.92
N GLY A 155 12.81 4.62 -1.86
CA GLY A 155 11.83 5.70 -1.76
C GLY A 155 12.34 7.11 -2.08
N ALA A 156 11.38 8.00 -2.29
CA ALA A 156 11.49 9.30 -2.97
C ALA A 156 11.66 9.16 -4.50
N HIS A 157 10.57 8.78 -5.17
CA HIS A 157 10.43 8.93 -6.61
C HIS A 157 10.84 10.34 -7.01
N GLY A 158 11.72 10.49 -8.02
CA GLY A 158 12.31 11.75 -8.51
C GLY A 158 11.34 12.83 -8.99
N VAL A 159 10.41 13.19 -8.13
CA VAL A 159 9.55 14.35 -8.13
C VAL A 159 10.37 15.41 -7.39
N THR A 160 10.92 16.37 -8.13
CA THR A 160 11.80 17.43 -7.57
C THR A 160 11.05 18.73 -7.32
N ARG A 161 9.72 18.69 -7.42
CA ARG A 161 8.80 19.82 -7.35
C ARG A 161 7.54 19.40 -6.58
N PRO A 162 6.70 20.32 -6.11
CA PRO A 162 5.49 19.96 -5.40
C PRO A 162 4.58 19.00 -6.18
N LEU A 163 3.91 18.09 -5.50
CA LEU A 163 2.91 17.20 -6.07
C LEU A 163 1.50 17.62 -5.65
N LEU A 164 0.54 17.49 -6.56
CA LEU A 164 -0.89 17.67 -6.27
C LEU A 164 -1.49 16.29 -5.98
N ALA A 165 -2.12 16.11 -4.82
CA ALA A 165 -2.87 14.90 -4.48
C ALA A 165 -4.38 15.15 -4.57
N ILE A 166 -5.14 14.13 -4.99
CA ILE A 166 -6.60 14.16 -5.13
C ILE A 166 -7.20 12.94 -4.43
N GLU A 167 -8.23 13.18 -3.61
CA GLU A 167 -9.03 12.15 -2.93
C GLU A 167 -10.52 12.38 -3.24
N SER A 168 -11.22 11.29 -3.60
CA SER A 168 -12.64 11.27 -3.96
C SER A 168 -13.25 9.86 -3.86
N SER A 169 -12.80 9.04 -2.91
CA SER A 169 -13.22 7.64 -2.76
C SER A 169 -14.66 7.49 -2.30
N CYS A 170 -15.18 8.46 -1.53
CA CYS A 170 -16.51 8.41 -0.93
C CYS A 170 -17.30 9.71 -1.16
N ASP A 171 -17.31 10.61 -0.18
CA ASP A 171 -18.15 11.81 -0.14
C ASP A 171 -17.37 13.09 0.20
N ASP A 172 -16.05 12.99 0.37
CA ASP A 172 -15.15 14.14 0.49
C ASP A 172 -14.47 14.45 -0.85
N SER A 173 -14.68 15.66 -1.38
CA SER A 173 -13.86 16.17 -2.49
C SER A 173 -12.64 16.84 -1.91
N ALA A 174 -11.45 16.24 -2.04
CA ALA A 174 -10.24 16.79 -1.44
C ALA A 174 -9.08 16.91 -2.42
N ALA A 175 -8.28 17.97 -2.22
CA ALA A 175 -7.02 18.18 -2.89
C ALA A 175 -5.97 18.75 -1.93
N ALA A 176 -4.72 18.32 -2.09
CA ALA A 176 -3.61 18.78 -1.25
C ALA A 176 -2.37 18.98 -2.10
N VAL A 177 -1.50 19.90 -1.71
CA VAL A 177 -0.19 20.08 -2.32
C VAL A 177 0.88 19.75 -1.31
N LEU A 178 1.82 18.89 -1.68
CA LEU A 178 2.94 18.49 -0.82
C LEU A 178 4.27 18.74 -1.52
N THR A 179 5.31 19.05 -0.75
CA THR A 179 6.69 19.04 -1.24
C THR A 179 7.19 17.59 -1.43
N PRO A 180 8.26 17.38 -2.22
CA PRO A 180 8.92 16.07 -2.32
C PRO A 180 9.36 15.47 -0.98
N GLU A 181 9.67 16.32 0.00
CA GLU A 181 10.09 15.94 1.35
C GLU A 181 8.91 15.54 2.25
N GLY A 182 7.67 15.70 1.76
CA GLY A 182 6.45 15.36 2.50
C GLY A 182 5.84 16.49 3.32
N GLN A 183 6.31 17.73 3.16
CA GLN A 183 5.68 18.86 3.81
C GLN A 183 4.35 19.21 3.10
N VAL A 184 3.26 19.29 3.86
CA VAL A 184 1.95 19.72 3.36
C VAL A 184 1.93 21.24 3.21
N LEU A 185 1.79 21.74 1.99
CA LEU A 185 1.67 23.16 1.66
C LEU A 185 0.21 23.64 1.70
N SER A 186 -0.71 22.76 1.32
CA SER A 186 -2.15 22.99 1.43
C SER A 186 -2.90 21.67 1.54
N SER A 187 -4.06 21.69 2.18
CA SER A 187 -4.98 20.56 2.25
C SER A 187 -6.40 21.09 2.34
N VAL A 188 -7.14 20.95 1.25
CA VAL A 188 -8.51 21.45 1.10
C VAL A 188 -9.44 20.25 0.99
N THR A 189 -10.44 20.20 1.86
CA THR A 189 -11.50 19.18 1.82
C THR A 189 -12.85 19.89 1.78
N HIS A 190 -13.71 19.47 0.85
CA HIS A 190 -15.11 19.86 0.81
C HIS A 190 -15.99 18.62 1.03
N SER A 191 -16.47 18.48 2.27
CA SER A 191 -17.40 17.42 2.67
C SER A 191 -18.77 17.57 2.02
N GLN A 192 -19.47 16.44 1.88
CA GLN A 192 -20.85 16.35 1.42
C GLN A 192 -21.85 16.00 2.52
N ASP A 193 -21.46 16.05 3.81
CA ASP A 193 -22.29 15.66 4.96
C ASP A 193 -23.71 16.22 4.88
N ALA A 194 -23.83 17.54 4.65
CA ALA A 194 -25.13 18.23 4.56
C ALA A 194 -26.04 17.72 3.42
N ILE A 195 -25.46 17.15 2.36
CA ILE A 195 -26.24 16.56 1.26
C ILE A 195 -26.77 15.17 1.67
N HIS A 196 -25.96 14.39 2.38
CA HIS A 196 -26.25 13.00 2.73
C HIS A 196 -27.02 12.85 4.05
N GLU A 197 -26.98 13.84 4.93
CA GLU A 197 -27.74 13.91 6.19
C GLU A 197 -29.23 13.59 5.98
N ARG A 198 -29.85 14.17 4.95
CA ARG A 198 -31.28 13.95 4.64
C ARG A 198 -31.64 12.51 4.26
N TYR A 199 -30.64 11.72 3.89
CA TYR A 199 -30.79 10.31 3.52
C TYR A 199 -30.38 9.35 4.64
N GLY A 200 -29.68 9.87 5.67
CA GLY A 200 -29.15 9.06 6.77
C GLY A 200 -28.05 8.08 6.35
N GLY A 201 -27.30 8.44 5.30
CA GLY A 201 -26.21 7.64 4.72
C GLY A 201 -25.78 8.19 3.35
N VAL A 202 -24.57 7.86 2.93
CA VAL A 202 -24.02 8.28 1.62
C VAL A 202 -24.81 7.67 0.47
N VAL A 203 -25.31 8.51 -0.43
CA VAL A 203 -25.99 8.08 -1.66
C VAL A 203 -24.99 8.14 -2.84
N PRO A 204 -24.57 7.00 -3.44
CA PRO A 204 -23.43 6.97 -4.37
C PRO A 204 -23.56 7.87 -5.60
N GLU A 205 -24.73 7.95 -6.21
CA GLU A 205 -24.98 8.80 -7.38
C GLU A 205 -24.91 10.30 -7.02
N VAL A 206 -25.45 10.66 -5.87
CA VAL A 206 -25.41 12.05 -5.38
C VAL A 206 -23.97 12.44 -5.07
N ALA A 207 -23.19 11.52 -4.49
CA ALA A 207 -21.78 11.77 -4.21
C ALA A 207 -20.96 11.98 -5.48
N SER A 208 -21.15 11.11 -6.47
CA SER A 208 -20.48 11.22 -7.76
C SER A 208 -20.72 12.57 -8.44
N ARG A 209 -21.97 13.07 -8.43
CA ARG A 209 -22.31 14.39 -8.99
C ARG A 209 -21.68 15.55 -8.23
N ALA A 210 -21.65 15.47 -6.90
CA ALA A 210 -21.02 16.50 -6.09
C ALA A 210 -19.51 16.61 -6.39
N HIS A 211 -18.81 15.49 -6.63
CA HIS A 211 -17.41 15.52 -7.07
C HIS A 211 -17.24 16.23 -8.42
N VAL A 212 -18.12 15.97 -9.40
CA VAL A 212 -18.10 16.66 -10.71
C VAL A 212 -18.19 18.18 -10.54
N GLU A 213 -19.11 18.63 -9.69
CA GLU A 213 -19.35 20.07 -9.47
C GLU A 213 -18.20 20.76 -8.73
N ARG A 214 -17.51 20.04 -7.84
CA ARG A 214 -16.60 20.66 -6.85
C ARG A 214 -15.13 20.44 -7.11
N MET A 215 -14.72 19.35 -7.75
CA MET A 215 -13.32 18.95 -7.82
C MET A 215 -12.42 20.03 -8.45
N THR A 216 -12.90 20.71 -9.49
CA THR A 216 -12.15 21.81 -10.12
C THR A 216 -11.93 22.99 -9.15
N ALA A 217 -12.93 23.33 -8.34
CA ALA A 217 -12.82 24.41 -7.36
C ALA A 217 -11.89 24.03 -6.20
N VAL A 218 -12.00 22.79 -5.71
CA VAL A 218 -11.14 22.24 -4.64
C VAL A 218 -9.68 22.22 -5.07
N VAL A 219 -9.37 21.74 -6.27
CA VAL A 219 -8.00 21.76 -6.81
C VAL A 219 -7.47 23.19 -6.96
N ARG A 220 -8.29 24.12 -7.46
CA ARG A 220 -7.87 25.51 -7.62
C ARG A 220 -7.56 26.17 -6.28
N GLU A 221 -8.39 25.93 -5.27
CA GLU A 221 -8.16 26.43 -3.92
C GLU A 221 -6.90 25.84 -3.31
N ALA A 222 -6.66 24.53 -3.45
CA ALA A 222 -5.46 23.88 -2.93
C ALA A 222 -4.17 24.46 -3.57
N LEU A 223 -4.18 24.68 -4.89
CA LEU A 223 -3.05 25.32 -5.59
C LEU A 223 -2.84 26.77 -5.14
N HIS A 224 -3.94 27.52 -4.99
CA HIS A 224 -3.90 28.91 -4.52
C HIS A 224 -3.33 29.01 -3.09
N GLN A 225 -3.81 28.19 -2.15
CA GLN A 225 -3.29 28.15 -0.77
C GLN A 225 -1.82 27.74 -0.70
N ALA A 226 -1.38 26.84 -1.59
CA ALA A 226 0.01 26.43 -1.69
C ALA A 226 0.92 27.46 -2.40
N GLY A 227 0.35 28.52 -3.00
CA GLY A 227 1.10 29.52 -3.75
C GLY A 227 1.73 28.97 -5.03
N CYS A 228 1.13 27.95 -5.66
CA CYS A 228 1.67 27.33 -6.89
C CYS A 228 0.61 27.25 -8.01
N GLU A 229 1.09 27.11 -9.25
CA GLU A 229 0.26 26.82 -10.40
C GLU A 229 0.50 25.40 -10.93
N VAL A 230 -0.37 24.91 -11.82
CA VAL A 230 -0.20 23.60 -12.48
C VAL A 230 1.17 23.44 -13.16
N LYS A 231 1.77 24.54 -13.63
CA LYS A 231 3.10 24.53 -14.28
C LYS A 231 4.25 24.24 -13.32
N ASP A 232 4.03 24.45 -12.02
CA ASP A 232 5.04 24.31 -10.97
C ASP A 232 5.03 22.89 -10.38
N LEU A 233 4.00 22.10 -10.68
CA LEU A 233 3.87 20.73 -10.21
C LEU A 233 4.90 19.78 -10.84
N GLY A 234 5.36 18.81 -10.05
CA GLY A 234 6.21 17.71 -10.49
C GLY A 234 5.46 16.39 -10.75
N ALA A 235 4.29 16.21 -10.14
CA ALA A 235 3.48 15.00 -10.25
C ALA A 235 2.02 15.27 -9.83
N VAL A 236 1.13 14.33 -10.18
CA VAL A 236 -0.24 14.30 -9.65
C VAL A 236 -0.50 12.93 -9.00
N ALA A 237 -0.84 12.91 -7.72
CA ALA A 237 -1.27 11.73 -6.99
C ALA A 237 -2.79 11.63 -6.94
N VAL A 238 -3.32 10.41 -6.95
CA VAL A 238 -4.77 10.20 -6.92
C VAL A 238 -5.16 8.86 -6.31
N THR A 239 -6.23 8.87 -5.54
CA THR A 239 -6.88 7.64 -5.06
C THR A 239 -7.50 6.88 -6.22
N VAL A 240 -7.11 5.61 -6.39
CA VAL A 240 -7.65 4.72 -7.43
C VAL A 240 -8.55 3.61 -6.87
N GLY A 241 -8.62 3.48 -5.54
CA GLY A 241 -9.48 2.53 -4.83
C GLY A 241 -8.91 2.14 -3.47
N PRO A 242 -9.64 1.37 -2.64
CA PRO A 242 -11.06 1.04 -2.79
C PRO A 242 -11.97 2.26 -2.59
N GLY A 243 -13.25 2.14 -2.91
CA GLY A 243 -14.23 3.23 -2.77
C GLY A 243 -15.46 3.10 -3.68
N LEU A 244 -16.31 4.12 -3.68
CA LEU A 244 -17.47 4.21 -4.57
C LEU A 244 -16.99 4.47 -6.00
N ILE A 245 -17.29 3.54 -6.92
CA ILE A 245 -16.72 3.56 -8.28
C ILE A 245 -16.99 4.88 -9.03
N GLY A 246 -18.20 5.43 -8.91
CA GLY A 246 -18.55 6.71 -9.54
C GLY A 246 -17.76 7.89 -8.98
N ALA A 247 -17.51 7.91 -7.67
CA ALA A 247 -16.71 8.92 -6.99
C ALA A 247 -15.22 8.80 -7.36
N LEU A 248 -14.66 7.59 -7.33
CA LEU A 248 -13.28 7.30 -7.71
C LEU A 248 -12.98 7.74 -9.14
N LEU A 249 -13.87 7.43 -10.09
CA LEU A 249 -13.70 7.81 -11.49
C LEU A 249 -13.55 9.33 -11.65
N MET A 250 -14.24 10.14 -10.85
CA MET A 250 -14.12 11.61 -10.95
C MET A 250 -12.74 12.10 -10.52
N GLY A 251 -12.18 11.56 -9.43
CA GLY A 251 -10.82 11.85 -9.01
C GLY A 251 -9.80 11.40 -10.05
N VAL A 252 -9.88 10.14 -10.49
CA VAL A 252 -8.95 9.55 -11.48
C VAL A 252 -8.94 10.34 -12.79
N GLN A 253 -10.11 10.69 -13.34
CA GLN A 253 -10.18 11.47 -14.58
C GLN A 253 -9.65 12.90 -14.40
N THR A 254 -9.95 13.54 -13.26
CA THR A 254 -9.41 14.87 -12.94
C THR A 254 -7.88 14.84 -12.88
N ALA A 255 -7.32 13.88 -12.14
CA ALA A 255 -5.88 13.72 -11.99
C ALA A 255 -5.19 13.43 -13.33
N LYS A 256 -5.75 12.54 -14.14
CA LYS A 256 -5.25 12.23 -15.49
C LYS A 256 -5.29 13.44 -16.39
N ALA A 257 -6.36 14.24 -16.36
CA ALA A 257 -6.48 15.45 -17.18
C ALA A 257 -5.40 16.50 -16.81
N ILE A 258 -5.19 16.74 -15.51
CA ILE A 258 -4.16 17.66 -15.02
C ILE A 258 -2.77 17.15 -15.41
N ALA A 259 -2.46 15.89 -15.10
CA ALA A 259 -1.16 15.27 -15.42
C ALA A 259 -0.88 15.30 -16.94
N TRP A 260 -1.88 14.93 -17.75
CA TRP A 260 -1.79 14.89 -19.21
C TRP A 260 -1.52 16.25 -19.84
N SER A 261 -2.12 17.33 -19.30
CA SER A 261 -1.95 18.69 -19.81
C SER A 261 -0.48 19.17 -19.82
N ARG A 262 0.36 18.59 -18.95
CA ARG A 262 1.78 18.94 -18.79
C ARG A 262 2.73 17.74 -18.93
N ARG A 263 2.21 16.56 -19.30
CA ARG A 263 2.96 15.29 -19.31
C ARG A 263 3.62 14.96 -17.97
N LEU A 264 2.99 15.35 -16.86
CA LEU A 264 3.46 15.02 -15.53
C LEU A 264 3.24 13.52 -15.25
N PRO A 265 4.07 12.90 -14.41
CA PRO A 265 3.77 11.58 -13.89
C PRO A 265 2.49 11.58 -13.04
N LEU A 266 1.79 10.45 -13.09
CA LEU A 266 0.66 10.12 -12.20
C LEU A 266 1.14 9.13 -11.13
N LEU A 267 0.77 9.37 -9.88
CA LEU A 267 1.05 8.50 -8.73
C LEU A 267 -0.28 7.91 -8.25
N PRO A 268 -0.67 6.70 -8.69
CA PRO A 268 -1.90 6.09 -8.22
C PRO A 268 -1.72 5.55 -6.80
N VAL A 269 -2.73 5.76 -5.95
CA VAL A 269 -2.68 5.45 -4.53
C VAL A 269 -3.88 4.62 -4.11
N ASN A 270 -3.61 3.61 -3.28
CA ASN A 270 -4.66 2.90 -2.56
C ASN A 270 -5.12 3.76 -1.37
N HIS A 271 -6.43 3.97 -1.24
CA HIS A 271 -7.04 4.76 -0.19
C HIS A 271 -6.62 4.32 1.22
N ILE A 272 -6.51 3.01 1.46
CA ILE A 272 -6.08 2.47 2.75
C ILE A 272 -4.60 2.78 3.02
N HIS A 273 -3.75 2.76 1.99
CA HIS A 273 -2.36 3.22 2.13
C HIS A 273 -2.30 4.70 2.50
N GLY A 274 -3.22 5.50 1.98
CA GLY A 274 -3.46 6.87 2.43
C GLY A 274 -3.70 6.96 3.93
N HIS A 275 -4.67 6.21 4.45
CA HIS A 275 -4.92 6.19 5.89
C HIS A 275 -3.70 5.74 6.71
N LEU A 276 -2.91 4.77 6.25
CA LEU A 276 -1.66 4.39 6.92
C LEU A 276 -0.67 5.56 6.91
N ALA A 277 -0.55 6.27 5.79
CA ALA A 277 0.35 7.40 5.63
C ALA A 277 -0.02 8.64 6.45
N ALA A 278 -1.27 8.74 6.94
CA ALA A 278 -1.65 9.76 7.90
C ALA A 278 -0.83 9.69 9.20
N ALA A 279 -0.34 8.51 9.59
CA ALA A 279 0.58 8.37 10.70
C ALA A 279 1.94 9.04 10.41
N TRP A 280 2.45 8.94 9.18
CA TRP A 280 3.70 9.60 8.77
C TRP A 280 3.59 11.10 8.62
N LEU A 281 2.38 11.64 8.40
CA LEU A 281 2.13 13.08 8.48
C LEU A 281 2.24 13.60 9.92
N ALA A 282 1.91 12.76 10.90
CA ALA A 282 2.00 13.09 12.32
C ALA A 282 3.43 12.93 12.83
N ASP A 283 4.07 11.82 12.44
CA ASP A 283 5.45 11.50 12.78
C ASP A 283 6.17 10.85 11.59
N PRO A 284 6.92 11.63 10.79
CA PRO A 284 7.68 11.12 9.66
C PRO A 284 8.74 10.07 10.03
N ALA A 285 9.16 10.05 11.29
CA ALA A 285 10.21 9.18 11.84
C ALA A 285 9.63 8.03 12.68
N MET A 286 8.32 7.77 12.60
CA MET A 286 7.65 6.66 13.29
C MET A 286 8.45 5.35 13.12
N PRO A 287 8.84 4.68 14.22
CA PRO A 287 9.58 3.41 14.16
C PRO A 287 8.79 2.31 13.46
N LEU A 288 9.52 1.38 12.83
CA LEU A 288 8.97 0.22 12.13
C LEU A 288 9.70 -1.06 12.56
N PRO A 289 9.01 -2.22 12.62
CA PRO A 289 7.64 -2.44 12.20
C PRO A 289 6.62 -1.82 13.15
N ALA A 290 5.49 -1.35 12.61
CA ALA A 290 4.39 -0.79 13.37
C ALA A 290 3.11 -1.60 13.19
N VAL A 291 2.21 -1.52 14.16
CA VAL A 291 0.81 -1.91 13.96
C VAL A 291 -0.04 -0.66 13.87
N THR A 292 -0.87 -0.57 12.83
CA THR A 292 -1.80 0.55 12.63
C THR A 292 -3.24 0.04 12.69
N LEU A 293 -4.03 0.63 13.58
CA LEU A 293 -5.47 0.50 13.60
C LEU A 293 -6.10 1.53 12.65
N VAL A 294 -6.62 1.07 11.51
CA VAL A 294 -7.41 1.91 10.60
C VAL A 294 -8.88 1.77 10.97
N ALA A 295 -9.46 2.81 11.57
CA ALA A 295 -10.86 2.85 11.98
C ALA A 295 -11.57 4.06 11.34
N SER A 296 -12.38 3.80 10.32
CA SER A 296 -13.20 4.79 9.60
C SER A 296 -14.68 4.38 9.55
N GLY A 297 -15.49 5.12 8.79
CA GLY A 297 -16.90 4.77 8.57
C GLY A 297 -17.07 3.39 7.90
N GLY A 298 -16.19 3.05 6.95
CA GLY A 298 -16.26 1.80 6.18
C GLY A 298 -15.20 0.76 6.52
N HIS A 299 -14.20 1.10 7.34
CA HIS A 299 -13.08 0.20 7.63
C HIS A 299 -12.83 0.07 9.13
N THR A 300 -12.52 -1.14 9.57
CA THR A 300 -11.89 -1.40 10.87
C THR A 300 -10.89 -2.51 10.65
N LEU A 301 -9.61 -2.13 10.53
CA LEU A 301 -8.52 -3.00 10.13
C LEU A 301 -7.36 -2.86 11.12
N LEU A 302 -6.72 -3.98 11.44
CA LEU A 302 -5.40 -4.02 12.07
C LEU A 302 -4.38 -4.45 11.04
N ILE A 303 -3.43 -3.57 10.77
CA ILE A 303 -2.44 -3.75 9.71
C ILE A 303 -1.04 -3.65 10.31
N ARG A 304 -0.22 -4.66 10.04
CA ARG A 304 1.22 -4.58 10.25
C ARG A 304 1.86 -3.82 9.09
N VAL A 305 2.69 -2.85 9.44
CA VAL A 305 3.42 -1.99 8.51
C VAL A 305 4.91 -2.27 8.73
N ASP A 306 5.54 -2.95 7.77
CA ASP A 306 6.96 -3.30 7.86
C ASP A 306 7.86 -2.21 7.27
N ASP A 307 7.37 -1.55 6.22
CA ASP A 307 7.99 -0.38 5.58
C ASP A 307 6.88 0.50 4.96
N ARG A 308 7.24 1.52 4.17
CA ARG A 308 6.25 2.43 3.57
C ARG A 308 5.45 1.84 2.40
N ILE A 309 5.71 0.59 2.00
CA ILE A 309 5.07 -0.09 0.87
C ILE A 309 4.63 -1.52 1.16
N THR A 310 5.10 -2.12 2.25
CA THR A 310 4.84 -3.52 2.65
C THR A 310 3.87 -3.55 3.83
N PHE A 311 2.69 -4.13 3.60
CA PHE A 311 1.58 -4.15 4.55
C PHE A 311 0.98 -5.55 4.67
N THR A 312 0.67 -5.97 5.89
CA THR A 312 0.02 -7.26 6.18
C THR A 312 -1.25 -7.05 7.00
N LEU A 313 -2.38 -7.55 6.51
CA LEU A 313 -3.64 -7.52 7.25
C LEU A 313 -3.63 -8.56 8.38
N LEU A 314 -3.66 -8.10 9.64
CA LEU A 314 -3.69 -8.95 10.82
C LEU A 314 -5.11 -9.35 11.19
N GLY A 315 -6.02 -8.37 11.22
CA GLY A 315 -7.43 -8.58 11.56
C GLY A 315 -8.32 -7.49 10.98
N GLN A 316 -9.62 -7.77 10.90
CA GLN A 316 -10.63 -6.86 10.38
C GLN A 316 -11.98 -7.05 11.08
N THR A 317 -12.89 -6.10 10.93
CA THR A 317 -14.29 -6.36 11.33
C THR A 317 -14.93 -7.45 10.48
N LEU A 318 -15.74 -8.29 11.11
CA LEU A 318 -16.55 -9.31 10.45
C LEU A 318 -17.98 -8.83 10.14
N ASP A 319 -18.37 -7.66 10.66
CA ASP A 319 -19.71 -7.07 10.49
C ASP A 319 -19.67 -5.56 10.23
N ASP A 320 -20.28 -4.73 11.09
CA ASP A 320 -20.26 -3.29 10.97
C ASP A 320 -18.83 -2.78 11.22
N ALA A 321 -18.40 -1.69 10.57
CA ALA A 321 -17.18 -0.98 10.97
C ALA A 321 -17.42 -0.16 12.24
N ALA A 322 -16.36 0.22 12.95
CA ALA A 322 -16.47 1.01 14.18
C ALA A 322 -17.17 2.36 13.95
N GLY A 323 -16.86 3.06 12.84
CA GLY A 323 -17.54 4.32 12.51
C GLY A 323 -19.02 4.12 12.24
N GLU A 324 -19.38 3.08 11.49
CA GLU A 324 -20.77 2.70 11.26
C GLU A 324 -21.51 2.34 12.56
N ALA A 325 -20.83 1.66 13.50
CA ALA A 325 -21.39 1.38 14.82
C ALA A 325 -21.69 2.68 15.58
N PHE A 326 -20.77 3.65 15.56
CA PHE A 326 -20.99 4.97 16.15
C PHE A 326 -22.17 5.71 15.50
N ASP A 327 -22.23 5.79 14.17
CA ASP A 327 -23.30 6.49 13.46
C ASP A 327 -24.68 5.85 13.69
N LYS A 328 -24.76 4.51 13.64
CA LYS A 328 -26.01 3.79 13.96
C LYS A 328 -26.41 3.99 15.41
N GLY A 329 -25.45 3.98 16.34
CA GLY A 329 -25.70 4.25 17.76
C GLY A 329 -26.21 5.66 18.01
N ALA A 330 -25.59 6.65 17.37
CA ALA A 330 -26.00 8.04 17.41
C ALA A 330 -27.43 8.23 16.88
N ARG A 331 -27.77 7.56 15.76
CA ARG A 331 -29.13 7.56 15.23
C ARG A 331 -30.15 6.97 16.18
N LEU A 332 -29.82 5.87 16.87
CA LEU A 332 -30.71 5.26 17.88
C LEU A 332 -30.94 6.18 19.09
N LEU A 333 -29.96 7.02 19.42
CA LEU A 333 -30.03 8.05 20.46
C LEU A 333 -30.67 9.36 19.97
N GLY A 334 -31.03 9.47 18.69
CA GLY A 334 -31.66 10.66 18.13
C GLY A 334 -30.71 11.82 17.80
N LEU A 335 -29.42 11.54 17.60
CA LEU A 335 -28.38 12.55 17.38
C LEU A 335 -28.13 12.94 15.91
N GLY A 336 -28.76 12.26 14.95
CA GLY A 336 -28.62 12.56 13.52
C GLY A 336 -27.56 11.71 12.78
N TYR A 337 -27.14 12.19 11.60
CA TYR A 337 -26.11 11.56 10.75
C TYR A 337 -25.32 12.62 9.95
N PRO A 338 -23.98 12.50 9.85
CA PRO A 338 -23.11 11.62 10.63
C PRO A 338 -23.22 11.96 12.12
N GLY A 339 -23.09 10.95 13.00
CA GLY A 339 -23.46 11.09 14.41
C GLY A 339 -22.36 10.70 15.40
N GLY A 340 -21.23 10.17 14.92
CA GLY A 340 -20.13 9.75 15.77
C GLY A 340 -19.55 10.87 16.64
N ARG A 341 -19.48 12.10 16.13
CA ARG A 341 -18.99 13.27 16.89
C ARG A 341 -19.97 13.69 17.98
N GLU A 342 -21.25 13.76 17.64
CA GLU A 342 -22.34 14.15 18.51
C GLU A 342 -22.48 13.16 19.67
N LEU A 343 -22.34 11.86 19.36
CA LEU A 343 -22.28 10.80 20.37
C LEU A 343 -21.04 10.96 21.27
N ASP A 344 -19.87 11.27 20.70
CA ASP A 344 -18.64 11.49 21.47
C ASP A 344 -18.77 12.69 22.42
N GLU A 345 -19.38 13.79 21.98
CA GLU A 345 -19.63 14.96 22.83
C GLU A 345 -20.63 14.67 23.95
N LEU A 346 -21.76 14.02 23.63
CA LEU A 346 -22.75 13.63 24.62
C LEU A 346 -22.16 12.68 25.68
N ALA A 347 -21.31 11.75 25.25
CA ALA A 347 -20.66 10.78 26.10
C ALA A 347 -19.66 11.40 27.12
N LYS A 348 -19.19 12.63 26.92
CA LYS A 348 -18.27 13.30 27.86
C LYS A 348 -18.93 13.70 29.18
N THR A 349 -20.25 13.89 29.19
CA THR A 349 -21.01 14.28 30.39
C THR A 349 -21.66 13.09 31.10
N GLY A 350 -21.50 11.87 30.57
CA GLY A 350 -22.12 10.66 31.10
C GLY A 350 -21.17 9.80 31.94
N ASN A 351 -21.77 8.94 32.76
CA ASN A 351 -21.07 7.90 33.49
C ASN A 351 -20.86 6.65 32.60
N ALA A 352 -19.61 6.38 32.22
CA ALA A 352 -19.27 5.25 31.36
C ALA A 352 -19.48 3.87 32.02
N ASP A 353 -19.66 3.79 33.34
CA ASP A 353 -19.93 2.57 34.09
C ASP A 353 -21.43 2.31 34.34
N ALA A 354 -22.32 3.19 33.88
CA ALA A 354 -23.76 3.09 34.15
C ALA A 354 -24.42 1.87 33.48
N PHE A 355 -23.96 1.51 32.27
CA PHE A 355 -24.51 0.40 31.50
C PHE A 355 -23.38 -0.53 31.01
N SER A 356 -23.71 -1.81 30.87
CA SER A 356 -22.77 -2.81 30.36
C SER A 356 -23.15 -3.20 28.93
N PHE A 357 -22.21 -3.04 28.00
CA PHE A 357 -22.36 -3.48 26.62
C PHE A 357 -21.41 -4.65 26.30
N PRO A 358 -21.84 -5.61 25.45
CA PRO A 358 -20.99 -6.73 25.07
C PRO A 358 -19.85 -6.25 24.17
N ILE A 359 -18.65 -6.77 24.41
CA ILE A 359 -17.51 -6.64 23.49
C ILE A 359 -17.43 -7.96 22.72
N GLY A 360 -17.65 -7.90 21.40
CA GLY A 360 -17.58 -9.06 20.51
C GLY A 360 -16.16 -9.59 20.37
N LEU A 361 -16.03 -10.89 20.04
CA LEU A 361 -14.77 -11.53 19.66
C LEU A 361 -13.60 -11.33 20.65
N LYS A 362 -13.84 -11.30 21.96
CA LYS A 362 -12.76 -11.24 22.98
C LYS A 362 -11.75 -12.39 22.89
N ARG A 363 -12.16 -13.53 22.33
CA ARG A 363 -11.31 -14.71 22.11
C ARG A 363 -11.50 -15.19 20.67
N SER A 364 -10.62 -14.74 19.79
CA SER A 364 -10.60 -15.12 18.39
C SER A 364 -9.17 -15.47 17.98
N GLU A 365 -9.01 -16.43 17.06
CA GLU A 365 -7.67 -16.85 16.58
C GLU A 365 -6.94 -15.72 15.85
N ARG A 366 -7.69 -14.89 15.11
CA ARG A 366 -7.23 -13.63 14.54
C ARG A 366 -7.73 -12.45 15.38
N PRO A 367 -7.04 -11.30 15.40
CA PRO A 367 -7.49 -10.10 16.10
C PRO A 367 -8.64 -9.38 15.33
N ASP A 368 -9.71 -10.10 14.99
CA ASP A 368 -10.87 -9.60 14.25
C ASP A 368 -11.89 -8.89 15.15
N PHE A 369 -12.71 -8.00 14.59
CA PHE A 369 -13.70 -7.20 15.32
C PHE A 369 -15.15 -7.60 15.02
N SER A 370 -16.07 -7.28 15.93
CA SER A 370 -17.51 -7.41 15.73
C SER A 370 -18.25 -6.38 16.59
N PHE A 371 -19.04 -5.53 15.95
CA PHE A 371 -19.82 -4.46 16.57
C PHE A 371 -21.34 -4.62 16.42
N SER A 372 -21.81 -5.62 15.66
CA SER A 372 -23.25 -5.91 15.55
C SER A 372 -23.91 -6.21 16.91
N GLY A 373 -23.18 -6.90 17.81
CA GLY A 373 -23.64 -7.24 19.15
C GLY A 373 -23.87 -6.01 20.05
N VAL A 374 -22.93 -5.04 20.05
CA VAL A 374 -23.06 -3.83 20.87
C VAL A 374 -24.21 -2.93 20.39
N LYS A 375 -24.41 -2.83 19.07
CA LYS A 375 -25.57 -2.16 18.47
C LYS A 375 -26.90 -2.81 18.89
N THR A 376 -26.96 -4.14 18.84
CA THR A 376 -28.18 -4.88 19.19
C THR A 376 -28.52 -4.71 20.67
N ALA A 377 -27.51 -4.73 21.54
CA ALA A 377 -27.68 -4.45 22.96
C ALA A 377 -28.19 -3.01 23.20
N LEU A 378 -27.66 -2.01 22.49
CA LEU A 378 -28.14 -0.62 22.56
C LEU A 378 -29.61 -0.51 22.14
N TYR A 379 -29.99 -1.16 21.04
CA TYR A 379 -31.37 -1.15 20.58
C TYR A 379 -32.34 -1.71 21.65
N TYR A 380 -32.02 -2.86 22.25
CA TYR A 380 -32.88 -3.46 23.27
C TYR A 380 -32.93 -2.65 24.56
N LEU A 381 -31.78 -2.13 25.02
CA LEU A 381 -31.71 -1.25 26.17
C LEU A 381 -32.65 -0.06 26.01
N LEU A 382 -32.56 0.62 24.85
CA LEU A 382 -33.41 1.75 24.56
C LEU A 382 -34.88 1.33 24.42
N ARG A 383 -35.18 0.24 23.68
CA ARG A 383 -36.55 -0.27 23.49
C ARG A 383 -37.29 -0.46 24.82
N ASP A 384 -36.59 -0.96 25.82
CA ASP A 384 -37.16 -1.28 27.14
C ASP A 384 -37.24 -0.05 28.07
N MET A 385 -36.73 1.12 27.65
CA MET A 385 -36.87 2.41 28.33
C MET A 385 -38.02 3.25 27.77
N THR A 386 -38.74 3.92 28.68
CA THR A 386 -39.69 5.00 28.35
C THR A 386 -38.98 6.21 27.75
N PRO A 387 -39.69 7.11 27.02
CA PRO A 387 -39.09 8.32 26.47
C PRO A 387 -38.38 9.20 27.52
N ASP A 388 -38.94 9.33 28.72
CA ASP A 388 -38.36 10.13 29.80
C ASP A 388 -37.08 9.48 30.35
N GLU A 389 -37.07 8.15 30.50
CA GLU A 389 -35.87 7.41 30.90
C GLU A 389 -34.76 7.51 29.85
N ARG A 390 -35.09 7.45 28.56
CA ARG A 390 -34.11 7.63 27.48
C ARG A 390 -33.46 9.01 27.53
N ALA A 391 -34.27 10.06 27.71
CA ALA A 391 -33.77 11.42 27.81
C ALA A 391 -32.88 11.61 29.04
N ALA A 392 -33.29 11.06 30.20
CA ALA A 392 -32.53 11.15 31.44
C ALA A 392 -31.20 10.39 31.39
N ASN A 393 -31.13 9.25 30.70
CA ASN A 393 -29.95 8.40 30.63
C ASN A 393 -29.12 8.56 29.36
N ALA A 394 -29.46 9.50 28.47
CA ALA A 394 -28.85 9.61 27.14
C ALA A 394 -27.31 9.73 27.20
N ALA A 395 -26.80 10.56 28.11
CA ALA A 395 -25.36 10.76 28.30
C ALA A 395 -24.66 9.49 28.81
N ASP A 396 -25.24 8.83 29.80
CA ASP A 396 -24.72 7.61 30.40
C ASP A 396 -24.71 6.44 29.41
N VAL A 397 -25.80 6.28 28.65
CA VAL A 397 -25.90 5.28 27.57
C VAL A 397 -24.83 5.55 26.49
N ALA A 398 -24.68 6.80 26.06
CA ALA A 398 -23.65 7.18 25.09
C ALA A 398 -22.24 6.91 25.61
N ALA A 399 -21.96 7.23 26.88
CA ALA A 399 -20.67 7.02 27.53
C ALA A 399 -20.30 5.53 27.62
N SER A 400 -21.21 4.70 28.12
CA SER A 400 -21.02 3.24 28.22
C SER A 400 -20.90 2.59 26.84
N TYR A 401 -21.69 3.04 25.85
CA TYR A 401 -21.63 2.53 24.47
C TYR A 401 -20.30 2.85 23.79
N ARG A 402 -19.87 4.13 23.86
CA ARG A 402 -18.57 4.59 23.35
C ARG A 402 -17.43 3.80 23.97
N ARG A 403 -17.44 3.62 25.30
CA ARG A 403 -16.40 2.87 26.01
C ARG A 403 -16.29 1.44 25.49
N ALA A 404 -17.40 0.73 25.32
CA ALA A 404 -17.35 -0.66 24.85
C ALA A 404 -16.72 -0.80 23.46
N ILE A 405 -17.00 0.13 22.53
CA ILE A 405 -16.36 0.15 21.21
C ILE A 405 -14.87 0.48 21.32
N VAL A 406 -14.52 1.52 22.09
CA VAL A 406 -13.13 1.96 22.24
C VAL A 406 -12.25 0.89 22.89
N GLU A 407 -12.71 0.24 23.96
CA GLU A 407 -11.93 -0.82 24.62
C GLU A 407 -11.72 -2.01 23.67
N ALA A 408 -12.74 -2.37 22.88
CA ALA A 408 -12.59 -3.43 21.86
C ALA A 408 -11.51 -3.09 20.82
N LEU A 409 -11.41 -1.83 20.42
CA LEU A 409 -10.39 -1.33 19.49
C LEU A 409 -9.00 -1.34 20.13
N VAL A 410 -8.87 -0.76 21.32
CA VAL A 410 -7.58 -0.60 22.03
C VAL A 410 -7.01 -1.96 22.43
N ASP A 411 -7.81 -2.83 23.04
CA ASP A 411 -7.35 -4.14 23.53
C ASP A 411 -6.78 -4.99 22.38
N LYS A 412 -7.49 -5.04 21.24
CA LYS A 412 -7.04 -5.80 20.06
C LYS A 412 -5.84 -5.18 19.37
N ALA A 413 -5.76 -3.84 19.35
CA ALA A 413 -4.62 -3.14 18.77
C ALA A 413 -3.33 -3.38 19.57
N LEU A 414 -3.41 -3.34 20.90
CA LEU A 414 -2.29 -3.66 21.79
C LEU A 414 -1.87 -5.12 21.67
N GLN A 415 -2.84 -6.04 21.74
CA GLN A 415 -2.57 -7.47 21.59
C GLN A 415 -1.86 -7.75 20.26
N ALA A 416 -2.35 -7.18 19.15
CA ALA A 416 -1.72 -7.35 17.85
C ALA A 416 -0.30 -6.74 17.80
N ALA A 417 -0.08 -5.57 18.41
CA ALA A 417 1.24 -4.96 18.47
C ALA A 417 2.25 -5.81 19.25
N GLU A 418 1.84 -6.37 20.40
CA GLU A 418 2.65 -7.27 21.22
C GLU A 418 2.99 -8.57 20.46
N GLU A 419 1.99 -9.22 19.87
CA GLU A 419 2.17 -10.48 19.12
C GLU A 419 3.05 -10.31 17.89
N GLN A 420 3.02 -9.14 17.25
CA GLN A 420 3.83 -8.85 16.06
C GLN A 420 5.24 -8.32 16.38
N GLY A 421 5.54 -8.03 17.65
CA GLY A 421 6.79 -7.40 18.06
C GLY A 421 6.97 -6.01 17.44
N ALA A 422 5.89 -5.23 17.38
CA ALA A 422 5.92 -3.89 16.82
C ALA A 422 6.67 -2.90 17.72
N GLU A 423 7.34 -1.92 17.13
CA GLU A 423 7.98 -0.82 17.86
C GLU A 423 7.02 0.35 18.07
N ALA A 424 6.05 0.51 17.16
CA ALA A 424 5.07 1.59 17.19
C ALA A 424 3.64 1.09 17.03
N LEU A 425 2.71 1.84 17.63
CA LEU A 425 1.27 1.62 17.52
C LEU A 425 0.60 2.90 17.03
N ALA A 426 -0.10 2.85 15.90
CA ALA A 426 -0.78 4.00 15.32
C ALA A 426 -2.29 3.78 15.22
N VAL A 427 -3.05 4.88 15.20
CA VAL A 427 -4.49 4.86 14.87
C VAL A 427 -4.82 5.93 13.83
N THR A 428 -5.55 5.53 12.79
CA THR A 428 -5.92 6.41 11.67
C THR A 428 -7.36 6.14 11.22
N GLY A 429 -7.88 6.97 10.32
CA GLY A 429 -9.29 6.95 9.91
C GLY A 429 -10.18 7.84 10.79
N GLY A 430 -11.42 8.09 10.33
CA GLY A 430 -12.31 9.08 10.97
C GLY A 430 -12.62 8.80 12.45
N VAL A 431 -12.68 7.53 12.85
CA VAL A 431 -12.91 7.15 14.26
C VAL A 431 -11.72 7.50 15.15
N ALA A 432 -10.52 7.66 14.58
CA ALA A 432 -9.36 8.17 15.30
C ALA A 432 -9.57 9.59 15.84
N ALA A 433 -10.60 10.33 15.40
CA ALA A 433 -10.99 11.61 15.99
C ALA A 433 -11.72 11.47 17.35
N ASN A 434 -12.20 10.28 17.70
CA ASN A 434 -12.91 10.02 18.96
C ASN A 434 -12.00 10.33 20.16
N SER A 435 -12.47 11.19 21.05
CA SER A 435 -11.67 11.69 22.17
C SER A 435 -11.21 10.57 23.12
N LEU A 436 -12.09 9.63 23.46
CA LEU A 436 -11.75 8.51 24.33
C LEU A 436 -10.79 7.52 23.66
N LEU A 437 -10.96 7.23 22.37
CA LEU A 437 -10.03 6.35 21.64
C LEU A 437 -8.61 6.89 21.65
N ARG A 438 -8.44 8.19 21.40
CA ARG A 438 -7.14 8.86 21.44
C ARG A 438 -6.49 8.75 22.80
N GLU A 439 -7.23 9.10 23.85
CA GLU A 439 -6.75 9.06 25.23
C GLU A 439 -6.30 7.64 25.61
N ARG A 440 -7.17 6.66 25.40
CA ARG A 440 -6.93 5.28 25.83
C ARG A 440 -5.82 4.59 25.04
N LEU A 441 -5.69 4.86 23.75
CA LEU A 441 -4.59 4.29 22.96
C LEU A 441 -3.23 4.86 23.40
N VAL A 442 -3.15 6.17 23.65
CA VAL A 442 -1.93 6.81 24.17
C VAL A 442 -1.59 6.27 25.55
N GLU A 443 -2.55 6.24 26.47
CA GLU A 443 -2.35 5.76 27.83
C GLU A 443 -1.88 4.30 27.85
N ALA A 444 -2.63 3.41 27.21
CA ALA A 444 -2.37 1.98 27.26
C ALA A 444 -1.17 1.57 26.41
N GLY A 445 -1.00 2.16 25.21
CA GLY A 445 0.14 1.90 24.34
C GLY A 445 1.46 2.38 24.94
N SER A 446 1.50 3.59 25.52
CA SER A 446 2.71 4.09 26.16
C SER A 446 3.07 3.27 27.39
N LYS A 447 2.07 2.82 28.17
CA LYS A 447 2.27 1.94 29.33
C LYS A 447 2.84 0.57 28.93
N ALA A 448 2.45 0.06 27.75
CA ALA A 448 2.99 -1.16 27.17
C ALA A 448 4.37 -0.97 26.49
N GLY A 449 4.88 0.27 26.42
CA GLY A 449 6.20 0.58 25.88
C GLY A 449 6.26 0.85 24.38
N PHE A 450 5.10 0.98 23.71
CA PHE A 450 5.04 1.30 22.28
C PHE A 450 5.23 2.80 22.02
N HIS A 451 5.83 3.13 20.88
CA HIS A 451 5.77 4.48 20.33
C HIS A 451 4.37 4.73 19.74
N VAL A 452 3.52 5.49 20.44
CA VAL A 452 2.13 5.70 20.01
C VAL A 452 2.02 6.90 19.09
N VAL A 453 1.43 6.71 17.91
CA VAL A 453 1.19 7.77 16.92
C VAL A 453 -0.30 8.00 16.70
N VAL A 454 -0.74 9.23 16.92
CA VAL A 454 -2.12 9.66 16.66
C VAL A 454 -2.09 10.91 15.78
N PRO A 455 -2.62 10.87 14.54
CA PRO A 455 -2.60 12.03 13.66
C PRO A 455 -3.38 13.22 14.23
N PRO A 456 -3.01 14.46 13.84
CA PRO A 456 -3.85 15.63 14.02
C PRO A 456 -5.26 15.38 13.47
N LEU A 457 -6.28 15.99 14.08
CA LEU A 457 -7.68 15.79 13.68
C LEU A 457 -7.92 16.07 12.19
N ALA A 458 -7.22 17.06 11.63
CA ALA A 458 -7.29 17.43 10.22
C ALA A 458 -6.86 16.30 9.25
N TYR A 459 -6.17 15.26 9.73
CA TYR A 459 -5.68 14.14 8.92
C TYR A 459 -6.35 12.80 9.28
N CYS A 460 -7.36 12.79 10.16
CA CYS A 460 -8.06 11.56 10.53
C CYS A 460 -9.14 11.16 9.53
N THR A 461 -9.97 12.12 9.12
CA THR A 461 -10.99 11.90 8.07
C THR A 461 -10.35 11.91 6.69
N ASP A 462 -11.12 11.57 5.67
CA ASP A 462 -10.64 11.50 4.30
C ASP A 462 -10.11 12.87 3.84
N ASN A 463 -8.87 12.87 3.38
CA ASN A 463 -8.18 14.08 2.94
C ASN A 463 -7.13 13.72 1.90
N ALA A 464 -6.80 14.66 1.01
CA ALA A 464 -5.80 14.41 -0.01
C ALA A 464 -4.36 14.47 0.52
N ALA A 465 -4.10 15.04 1.70
CA ALA A 465 -2.75 15.09 2.26
C ALA A 465 -2.22 13.67 2.55
N MET A 466 -3.07 12.80 3.08
CA MET A 466 -2.72 11.39 3.34
C MET A 466 -2.40 10.64 2.04
N ILE A 467 -3.09 10.97 0.95
CA ILE A 467 -2.84 10.42 -0.39
C ILE A 467 -1.51 10.89 -0.94
N GLY A 468 -1.21 12.18 -0.79
CA GLY A 468 0.10 12.73 -1.15
C GLY A 468 1.23 12.08 -0.35
N ALA A 469 1.05 11.87 0.95
CA ALA A 469 2.04 11.23 1.81
C ALA A 469 2.32 9.77 1.40
N ALA A 470 1.26 9.00 1.10
CA ALA A 470 1.41 7.63 0.59
C ALA A 470 2.12 7.60 -0.78
N ALA A 471 1.77 8.54 -1.67
CA ALA A 471 2.33 8.61 -3.02
C ALA A 471 3.86 8.80 -3.05
N LEU A 472 4.46 9.39 -2.00
CA LEU A 472 5.91 9.60 -1.92
C LEU A 472 6.71 8.28 -1.87
N ALA A 473 6.08 7.20 -1.41
CA ALA A 473 6.64 5.84 -1.43
C ALA A 473 6.01 4.94 -2.51
N GLY A 474 4.93 5.40 -3.15
CA GLY A 474 4.12 4.64 -4.09
C GLY A 474 4.56 4.74 -5.56
N PRO A 475 4.06 3.87 -6.45
CA PRO A 475 4.52 3.79 -7.82
C PRO A 475 4.35 5.12 -8.58
N ARG A 476 5.32 5.38 -9.46
CA ARG A 476 5.28 6.50 -10.41
C ARG A 476 5.03 5.99 -11.82
N LEU A 477 3.99 6.51 -12.47
CA LEU A 477 3.64 6.19 -13.85
C LEU A 477 3.81 7.42 -14.73
N ASP A 478 4.75 7.38 -15.67
CA ASP A 478 4.96 8.47 -16.63
C ASP A 478 3.96 8.40 -17.80
N TYR A 479 3.79 9.51 -18.52
CA TYR A 479 3.01 9.52 -19.76
C TYR A 479 3.68 8.65 -20.85
N PRO A 480 2.92 7.90 -21.69
CA PRO A 480 1.46 7.71 -21.68
C PRO A 480 0.97 6.54 -20.81
N ARG A 481 1.84 5.90 -20.01
CA ARG A 481 1.52 4.63 -19.33
C ARG A 481 0.34 4.76 -18.39
N TYR A 482 0.21 5.88 -17.67
CA TYR A 482 -0.91 6.09 -16.77
C TYR A 482 -2.27 6.28 -17.47
N LEU A 483 -2.31 6.41 -18.80
CA LEU A 483 -3.59 6.52 -19.51
C LEU A 483 -4.45 5.26 -19.38
N GLY A 484 -3.83 4.09 -19.17
CA GLY A 484 -4.51 2.83 -18.90
C GLY A 484 -4.89 2.61 -17.43
N VAL A 485 -4.55 3.53 -16.52
CA VAL A 485 -4.97 3.43 -15.11
C VAL A 485 -6.47 3.66 -15.03
N ASP A 486 -7.13 2.75 -14.33
CA ASP A 486 -8.55 2.76 -14.03
C ASP A 486 -8.80 2.73 -12.52
N ALA A 487 -10.01 3.07 -12.11
CA ALA A 487 -10.47 2.95 -10.74
C ALA A 487 -10.94 1.52 -10.43
N THR A 488 -10.79 1.08 -9.18
CA THR A 488 -11.42 -0.16 -8.70
C THR A 488 -12.09 0.04 -7.35
N ALA A 489 -13.34 -0.41 -7.25
CA ALA A 489 -14.09 -0.29 -6.01
C ALA A 489 -13.52 -1.16 -4.88
N SER A 490 -12.80 -2.24 -5.23
CA SER A 490 -12.32 -3.25 -4.28
C SER A 490 -10.82 -3.49 -4.44
N LEU A 491 -10.01 -2.43 -4.34
CA LEU A 491 -8.55 -2.55 -4.42
C LEU A 491 -8.01 -3.24 -3.16
N PRO A 492 -7.38 -4.42 -3.27
CA PRO A 492 -6.83 -5.12 -2.12
C PRO A 492 -5.72 -4.33 -1.41
N LEU A 493 -5.58 -4.52 -0.10
CA LEU A 493 -4.45 -4.00 0.66
C LEU A 493 -3.13 -4.50 0.04
N GLY A 494 -2.18 -3.58 -0.10
CA GLY A 494 -0.85 -3.86 -0.69
C GLY A 494 -0.80 -3.66 -2.20
N GLN A 495 -1.96 -3.66 -2.88
CA GLN A 495 -2.03 -3.30 -4.29
C GLN A 495 -2.20 -1.78 -4.43
N TRP A 496 -1.31 -1.15 -5.21
CA TRP A 496 -1.30 0.30 -5.41
C TRP A 496 -2.26 0.80 -6.49
N TYR A 497 -2.46 0.00 -7.54
CA TYR A 497 -3.40 0.28 -8.62
C TYR A 497 -3.81 -1.00 -9.37
N PRO A 498 -4.94 -0.99 -10.09
CA PRO A 498 -5.35 -2.14 -10.91
C PRO A 498 -4.31 -2.43 -11.99
N VAL A 499 -3.69 -3.61 -11.95
CA VAL A 499 -2.86 -4.08 -13.07
C VAL A 499 -3.80 -4.82 -14.01
N SER A 500 -4.06 -4.26 -15.19
CA SER A 500 -4.92 -4.89 -16.18
C SER A 500 -4.34 -6.26 -16.57
N LEU A 501 -5.01 -7.34 -16.17
CA LEU A 501 -4.71 -8.70 -16.62
C LEU A 501 -5.16 -8.83 -18.08
N GLY A 502 -4.27 -8.52 -19.02
CA GLY A 502 -4.41 -8.87 -20.44
C GLY A 502 -5.37 -8.02 -21.27
N ALA A 503 -4.79 -7.18 -22.13
CA ALA A 503 -5.35 -6.92 -23.45
C ALA A 503 -4.18 -6.78 -24.43
N GLY A 504 -4.07 -7.75 -25.35
CA GLY A 504 -3.14 -7.66 -26.45
C GLY A 504 -3.55 -6.54 -27.42
N SER A 505 -2.54 -5.76 -27.83
CA SER A 505 -2.48 -4.93 -29.04
C SER A 505 -3.35 -3.66 -29.10
N PRO A 506 -3.06 -2.76 -30.03
CA PRO A 506 -2.03 -1.73 -29.93
C PRO A 506 -2.66 -0.34 -29.82
N ILE A 507 -1.83 0.61 -29.43
CA ILE A 507 -2.09 2.05 -29.54
C ILE A 507 -2.33 2.40 -31.01
N ILE A 508 -3.44 3.10 -31.29
CA ILE A 508 -3.48 4.10 -32.36
C ILE A 508 -3.31 5.47 -31.68
#